data_AF-A0A2J8ADA0-F1
#
_entry.id   AF-A0A2J8ADA0-F1
#
_cell.length_a   1.000
_cell.length_b   1.000
_cell.length_c   1.000
_cell.angle_alpha   90.00
_cell.angle_beta   90.00
_cell.angle_gamma   90.00
#
_symmetry.space_group_name_H-M   'P 1'
#
loop_
_entity.id
_entity.type
_entity.pdbx_description
1 polymer ?
#
loop_
_entity_poly.entity_id
_entity_poly.type
_entity_poly.pdbx_seq_one_letter_code
_entity_poly.pdbx_strand_id
1 'polypeptide(L)'
;AGPRVRRSAGGYISWDIGVDLTLHIAGLLTAEHSPFFDDSDLARVAAACACAGNGFMTGIAEAIWQFLSPRYGEELDVRESSDAKQMKAVLKSWGRTQGGTKAELWKRIQDEVVGEHAEDEDEGGKERAAHCPVARGVKRRIREQQVARVSKTKAKDVYGLCKYQLEGVPTVEVLQPSFGPIQTYAVKDLKLIALRTYKNYRELQASQQRNKDWMTNYTNTQDSRRERVVAVLAGRGVCAEDAKRATEHFWHLPYFSDFRPGEGGAEAGPSAEWLSTGAEAAANQAQAWLFHLTRTNYRNHYVMLLENHQFAKPSKYK
;
A
#
# COMPACT_ATOMS: atom_id res chain seq x y z
N ALA A 1 7.55 -26.81 61.10
CA ALA A 1 7.33 -26.79 59.64
C ALA A 1 6.65 -25.47 59.27
N GLY A 2 7.40 -24.49 58.79
CA GLY A 2 6.85 -23.22 58.31
C GLY A 2 6.47 -23.32 56.83
N PRO A 3 5.45 -22.59 56.36
CA PRO A 3 4.99 -22.69 54.98
C PRO A 3 6.05 -22.10 54.03
N ARG A 4 6.48 -22.91 53.07
CA ARG A 4 7.37 -22.51 51.98
C ARG A 4 6.67 -21.43 51.15
N VAL A 5 7.20 -20.22 51.18
CA VAL A 5 6.91 -19.18 50.20
C VAL A 5 7.39 -19.69 48.83
N ARG A 6 6.46 -20.13 47.97
CA ARG A 6 6.75 -20.30 46.55
C ARG A 6 6.96 -18.91 45.96
N ARG A 7 8.22 -18.50 45.82
CA ARG A 7 8.59 -17.39 44.93
C ARG A 7 8.27 -17.83 43.50
N SER A 8 7.15 -17.37 42.93
CA SER A 8 7.00 -17.33 41.48
C SER A 8 7.97 -16.26 40.98
N ALA A 9 8.96 -16.67 40.20
CA ALA A 9 9.82 -15.75 39.46
C ALA A 9 8.99 -15.10 38.35
N GLY A 10 8.17 -14.11 38.71
CA GLY A 10 7.53 -13.21 37.76
C GLY A 10 8.61 -12.29 37.21
N GLY A 11 9.00 -12.50 35.94
CA GLY A 11 9.80 -11.53 35.22
C GLY A 11 9.01 -10.24 35.08
N TYR A 12 9.42 -9.20 35.82
CA TYR A 12 8.86 -7.87 35.65
C TYR A 12 9.31 -7.34 34.29
N ILE A 13 8.38 -7.27 33.34
CA ILE A 13 8.55 -6.39 32.18
C ILE A 13 8.61 -4.98 32.75
N SER A 14 9.70 -4.25 32.45
CA SER A 14 9.88 -2.87 32.90
C SER A 14 8.62 -2.04 32.61
N TRP A 15 8.21 -1.22 33.58
CA TRP A 15 7.08 -0.31 33.47
C TRP A 15 7.18 0.59 32.22
N ASP A 16 8.39 0.97 31.83
CA ASP A 16 8.65 1.78 30.64
C ASP A 16 8.33 1.03 29.35
N ILE A 17 8.59 -0.28 29.30
CA ILE A 17 8.23 -1.13 28.15
C ILE A 17 6.70 -1.28 28.05
N GLY A 18 6.01 -1.38 29.20
CA GLY A 18 4.55 -1.44 29.25
C GLY A 18 3.89 -0.15 28.78
N VAL A 19 4.41 1.01 29.20
CA VAL A 19 3.93 2.33 28.78
C VAL A 19 4.24 2.61 27.31
N ASP A 20 5.44 2.29 26.83
CA ASP A 20 5.79 2.42 25.41
C ASP A 20 4.93 1.52 24.52
N LEU A 21 4.68 0.28 24.94
CA LEU A 21 3.78 -0.64 24.24
C LEU A 21 2.34 -0.08 24.21
N THR A 22 1.87 0.46 25.34
CA THR A 22 0.51 1.04 25.45
C THR A 22 0.35 2.32 24.64
N LEU A 23 1.34 3.22 24.65
CA LEU A 23 1.37 4.44 23.84
C LEU A 23 1.55 4.12 22.35
N HIS A 24 2.28 3.07 22.01
CA HIS A 24 2.39 2.58 20.64
C HIS A 24 1.05 1.99 20.18
N ILE A 25 0.41 1.12 20.98
CA ILE A 25 -0.92 0.57 20.69
C ILE A 25 -1.97 1.69 20.61
N ALA A 26 -1.99 2.65 21.53
CA ALA A 26 -2.89 3.80 21.51
C ALA A 26 -2.64 4.71 20.29
N GLY A 27 -1.37 4.96 19.94
CA GLY A 27 -0.99 5.69 18.73
C GLY A 27 -1.31 4.96 17.43
N LEU A 28 -1.36 3.63 17.44
CA LEU A 28 -1.70 2.77 16.31
C LEU A 28 -3.22 2.57 16.14
N LEU A 29 -3.97 2.48 17.25
CA LEU A 29 -5.43 2.44 17.26
C LEU A 29 -6.05 3.77 16.81
N THR A 30 -5.38 4.89 17.11
CA THR A 30 -5.80 6.25 16.70
C THR A 30 -5.34 6.65 15.30
N ALA A 31 -4.37 5.94 14.72
CA ALA A 31 -3.95 6.15 13.34
C ALA A 31 -4.87 5.34 12.41
N GLU A 32 -5.96 5.94 11.95
CA GLU A 32 -6.85 5.36 10.95
C GLU A 32 -6.06 4.75 9.78
N HIS A 33 -6.20 3.44 9.61
CA HIS A 33 -5.81 2.69 8.41
C HIS A 33 -4.30 2.63 8.10
N SER A 34 -3.46 2.35 9.10
CA SER A 34 -2.08 1.94 8.80
C SER A 34 -2.05 0.56 8.12
N PRO A 35 -1.42 0.40 6.93
CA PRO A 35 -1.21 -0.90 6.32
C PRO A 35 -0.15 -1.72 7.07
N PHE A 36 0.55 -1.15 8.05
CA PHE A 36 1.58 -1.84 8.83
C PHE A 36 1.02 -2.62 10.02
N PHE A 37 -0.24 -2.38 10.38
CA PHE A 37 -0.83 -2.95 11.57
C PHE A 37 -2.30 -3.27 11.31
N ASP A 38 -2.64 -4.56 11.18
CA ASP A 38 -4.01 -5.02 10.96
C ASP A 38 -4.60 -5.76 12.18
N ASP A 39 -5.83 -6.22 12.04
CA ASP A 39 -6.54 -6.98 13.09
C ASP A 39 -5.74 -8.20 13.55
N SER A 40 -4.98 -8.84 12.65
CA SER A 40 -4.10 -9.97 13.00
C SER A 40 -2.92 -9.54 13.88
N ASP A 41 -2.29 -8.40 13.59
CA ASP A 41 -1.21 -7.88 14.42
C ASP A 41 -1.71 -7.48 15.82
N LEU A 42 -2.86 -6.82 15.89
CA LEU A 42 -3.55 -6.51 17.15
C LEU A 42 -3.86 -7.76 17.97
N ALA A 43 -4.41 -8.80 17.32
CA ALA A 43 -4.73 -10.05 17.98
C ALA A 43 -3.48 -10.77 18.53
N ARG A 44 -2.36 -10.71 17.82
CA ARG A 44 -1.07 -11.22 18.32
C ARG A 44 -0.58 -10.46 19.54
N VAL A 45 -0.69 -9.13 19.54
CA VAL A 45 -0.30 -8.29 20.69
C VAL A 45 -1.18 -8.58 21.89
N ALA A 46 -2.49 -8.67 21.71
CA ALA A 46 -3.42 -9.03 22.77
C ALA A 46 -3.08 -10.41 23.35
N ALA A 47 -2.83 -11.41 22.50
CA ALA A 47 -2.42 -12.74 22.96
C ALA A 47 -1.10 -12.71 23.76
N ALA A 48 -0.11 -11.92 23.33
CA ALA A 48 1.15 -11.77 24.06
C ALA A 48 0.95 -11.10 25.42
N CYS A 49 0.11 -10.05 25.49
CA CYS A 49 -0.24 -9.37 26.74
C CYS A 49 -0.99 -10.30 27.69
N ALA A 50 -1.92 -11.12 27.17
CA ALA A 50 -2.61 -12.16 27.93
C ALA A 50 -1.63 -13.16 28.57
N CYS A 51 -0.65 -13.61 27.78
CA CYS A 51 0.34 -14.59 28.21
C CYS A 51 1.32 -14.03 29.24
N ALA A 52 1.53 -12.71 29.28
CA ALA A 52 2.37 -12.07 30.30
C ALA A 52 1.79 -12.21 31.71
N GLY A 53 0.47 -12.42 31.83
CA GLY A 53 -0.17 -12.90 33.07
C GLY A 53 -0.21 -11.92 34.24
N ASN A 54 0.15 -10.65 34.04
CA ASN A 54 -0.03 -9.59 35.04
C ASN A 54 -1.32 -8.81 34.77
N GLY A 55 -1.99 -8.32 35.83
CA GLY A 55 -3.32 -7.71 35.70
C GLY A 55 -3.38 -6.48 34.78
N PHE A 56 -2.28 -5.73 34.67
CA PHE A 56 -2.19 -4.60 33.74
C PHE A 56 -2.19 -5.05 32.27
N MET A 57 -1.35 -6.04 31.93
CA MET A 57 -1.27 -6.61 30.58
C MET A 57 -2.54 -7.37 30.22
N THR A 58 -3.19 -8.04 31.18
CA THR A 58 -4.52 -8.63 30.99
C THR A 58 -5.55 -7.56 30.63
N GLY A 59 -5.57 -6.42 31.34
CA GLY A 59 -6.47 -5.30 31.04
C GLY A 59 -6.21 -4.68 29.65
N ILE A 60 -4.94 -4.55 29.23
CA ILE A 60 -4.60 -4.12 27.87
C ILE A 60 -5.14 -5.11 26.83
N ALA A 61 -4.93 -6.40 27.08
CA ALA A 61 -5.38 -7.44 26.16
C ALA A 61 -6.91 -7.42 26.01
N GLU A 62 -7.65 -7.27 27.11
CA GLU A 62 -9.10 -7.08 27.15
C GLU A 62 -9.57 -5.90 26.31
N ALA A 63 -8.94 -4.74 26.48
CA ALA A 63 -9.25 -3.55 25.68
C ALA A 63 -9.03 -3.80 24.18
N ILE A 64 -7.96 -4.50 23.80
CA ILE A 64 -7.68 -4.82 22.39
C ILE A 64 -8.71 -5.82 21.83
N TRP A 65 -9.10 -6.85 22.59
CA TRP A 65 -10.13 -7.78 22.12
C TRP A 65 -11.50 -7.12 21.96
N GLN A 66 -11.88 -6.23 22.88
CA GLN A 66 -13.10 -5.42 22.76
C GLN A 66 -13.04 -4.51 21.54
N PHE A 67 -11.88 -3.88 21.27
CA PHE A 67 -11.69 -3.09 20.06
C PHE A 67 -11.84 -3.93 18.78
N LEU A 68 -11.27 -5.14 18.76
CA LEU A 68 -11.34 -6.05 17.61
C LEU A 68 -12.74 -6.63 17.39
N SER A 69 -13.49 -6.87 18.48
CA SER A 69 -14.81 -7.50 18.47
C SER A 69 -15.82 -6.66 19.27
N PRO A 70 -16.16 -5.44 18.82
CA PRO A 70 -16.99 -4.51 19.60
C PRO A 70 -18.43 -5.00 19.83
N ARG A 71 -18.86 -6.00 19.06
CA ARG A 71 -20.22 -6.58 19.09
C ARG A 71 -20.28 -7.95 19.75
N TYR A 72 -19.15 -8.43 20.28
CA TYR A 72 -19.09 -9.73 20.92
C TYR A 72 -20.02 -9.75 22.14
N GLY A 73 -21.03 -10.63 22.12
CA GLY A 73 -22.04 -10.70 23.17
C GLY A 73 -23.13 -9.62 23.12
N GLU A 74 -23.20 -8.82 22.05
CA GLU A 74 -24.29 -7.83 21.86
C GLU A 74 -25.62 -8.54 21.55
N GLU A 75 -26.74 -8.02 22.08
CA GLU A 75 -28.07 -8.50 21.69
C GLU A 75 -28.40 -8.07 20.26
N LEU A 76 -28.88 -9.01 19.44
CA LEU A 76 -29.19 -8.75 18.04
C LEU A 76 -30.60 -8.17 17.87
N ASP A 77 -30.70 -7.00 17.23
CA ASP A 77 -31.97 -6.39 16.81
C ASP A 77 -32.68 -7.15 15.67
N VAL A 78 -32.04 -8.17 15.12
CA VAL A 78 -32.53 -8.99 14.01
C VAL A 78 -32.46 -10.47 14.36
N ARG A 79 -33.38 -11.25 13.81
CA ARG A 79 -33.49 -12.71 13.99
C ARG A 79 -33.32 -13.42 12.64
N GLU A 80 -33.14 -14.73 12.64
CA GLU A 80 -33.07 -15.52 11.40
C GLU A 80 -34.32 -15.36 10.52
N SER A 81 -35.48 -15.19 11.16
CA SER A 81 -36.75 -14.92 10.48
C SER A 81 -36.83 -13.53 9.86
N SER A 82 -36.01 -12.56 10.28
CA SER A 82 -36.01 -11.18 9.77
C SER A 82 -35.78 -11.09 8.27
N ASP A 83 -36.22 -10.00 7.65
CA ASP A 83 -36.09 -9.82 6.21
C ASP A 83 -34.63 -9.57 5.79
N ALA A 84 -34.29 -10.00 4.57
CA ALA A 84 -32.96 -9.77 4.01
C ALA A 84 -32.60 -8.26 3.94
N LYS A 85 -33.60 -7.37 3.82
CA LYS A 85 -33.40 -5.92 3.89
C LYS A 85 -32.93 -5.45 5.26
N GLN A 86 -33.50 -5.99 6.34
CA GLN A 86 -33.11 -5.66 7.71
C GLN A 86 -31.69 -6.16 8.00
N MET A 87 -31.37 -7.39 7.60
CA MET A 87 -30.01 -7.94 7.73
C MET A 87 -28.97 -7.12 6.95
N LYS A 88 -29.30 -6.67 5.73
CA LYS A 88 -28.43 -5.78 4.96
C LYS A 88 -28.23 -4.42 5.64
N ALA A 89 -29.27 -3.87 6.27
CA ALA A 89 -29.18 -2.59 6.99
C ALA A 89 -28.25 -2.71 8.21
N VAL A 90 -28.37 -3.80 8.98
CA VAL A 90 -27.47 -4.11 10.10
C VAL A 90 -26.02 -4.23 9.61
N LEU A 91 -25.75 -5.08 8.61
CA LEU A 91 -24.40 -5.22 8.04
C LEU A 91 -23.87 -3.91 7.46
N LYS A 92 -24.73 -3.07 6.87
CA LYS A 92 -24.36 -1.73 6.39
C LYS A 92 -23.91 -0.82 7.53
N SER A 93 -24.67 -0.76 8.62
CA SER A 93 -24.32 0.04 9.81
C SER A 93 -22.99 -0.40 10.42
N TRP A 94 -22.62 -1.66 10.20
CA TRP A 94 -21.38 -2.25 10.68
C TRP A 94 -20.21 -2.13 9.71
N GLY A 95 -20.40 -1.51 8.54
CA GLY A 95 -19.38 -1.44 7.49
C GLY A 95 -19.03 -2.81 6.87
N ARG A 96 -19.95 -3.78 6.93
CA ARG A 96 -19.77 -5.14 6.41
C ARG A 96 -20.42 -5.34 5.04
N THR A 97 -19.99 -6.39 4.34
CA THR A 97 -20.47 -6.71 2.98
C THR A 97 -21.91 -7.21 2.97
N GLN A 98 -22.73 -6.66 2.07
CA GLN A 98 -24.18 -6.89 1.99
C GLN A 98 -24.62 -7.88 0.89
N GLY A 99 -23.68 -8.48 0.15
CA GLY A 99 -23.96 -9.41 -0.95
C GLY A 99 -24.25 -10.83 -0.47
N GLY A 100 -25.03 -11.61 -1.21
CA GLY A 100 -25.30 -13.03 -0.89
C GLY A 100 -26.76 -13.34 -0.55
N THR A 101 -27.00 -14.61 -0.21
CA THR A 101 -28.32 -15.13 0.18
C THR A 101 -28.72 -14.68 1.59
N LYS A 102 -30.01 -14.74 1.94
CA LYS A 102 -30.48 -14.38 3.31
C LYS A 102 -29.76 -15.18 4.40
N ALA A 103 -29.53 -16.48 4.17
CA ALA A 103 -28.80 -17.35 5.09
C ALA A 103 -27.34 -16.88 5.28
N GLU A 104 -26.66 -16.47 4.20
CA GLU A 104 -25.30 -15.92 4.31
C GLU A 104 -25.24 -14.60 5.08
N LEU A 105 -26.23 -13.74 4.91
CA LEU A 105 -26.32 -12.48 5.64
C LEU A 105 -26.54 -12.72 7.13
N TRP A 106 -27.47 -13.63 7.47
CA TRP A 106 -27.71 -14.03 8.85
C TRP A 106 -26.46 -14.63 9.51
N LYS A 107 -25.79 -15.55 8.82
CA LYS A 107 -24.55 -16.17 9.32
C LYS A 107 -23.46 -15.13 9.58
N ARG A 108 -23.30 -14.13 8.71
CA ARG A 108 -22.33 -13.03 8.95
C ARG A 108 -22.67 -12.20 10.18
N ILE A 109 -23.96 -11.99 10.44
CA ILE A 109 -24.40 -11.25 11.63
C ILE A 109 -24.08 -12.05 12.89
N GLN A 110 -24.43 -13.33 12.91
CA GLN A 110 -24.08 -14.23 14.02
C GLN A 110 -22.56 -14.32 14.23
N ASP A 111 -21.78 -14.44 13.16
CA ASP A 111 -20.33 -14.54 13.24
C ASP A 111 -19.69 -13.31 13.91
N GLU A 112 -20.30 -12.12 13.86
CA GLU A 112 -19.77 -10.90 14.50
C GLU A 112 -20.12 -10.81 16.00
N VAL A 113 -21.12 -11.55 16.46
CA VAL A 113 -21.65 -11.46 17.84
C VAL A 113 -21.27 -12.68 18.67
N VAL A 114 -21.16 -13.85 18.05
CA VAL A 114 -21.01 -15.13 18.73
C VAL A 114 -19.55 -15.62 18.70
N GLY A 115 -19.15 -16.29 19.79
CA GLY A 115 -17.87 -17.02 19.90
C GLY A 115 -17.88 -18.36 19.12
N GLU A 116 -16.77 -19.09 19.14
CA GLU A 116 -16.57 -20.27 18.29
C GLU A 116 -17.42 -21.51 18.68
N HIS A 117 -18.15 -21.49 19.82
CA HIS A 117 -19.00 -22.58 20.27
C HIS A 117 -20.29 -22.08 20.96
N ALA A 118 -21.28 -21.66 20.17
CA ALA A 118 -22.68 -21.62 20.63
C ALA A 118 -23.46 -22.90 20.22
N GLU A 119 -22.79 -23.87 19.59
CA GLU A 119 -23.41 -25.12 19.13
C GLU A 119 -22.83 -26.39 19.80
N ASP A 120 -21.81 -26.28 20.66
CA ASP A 120 -21.24 -27.42 21.42
C ASP A 120 -21.57 -27.32 22.92
N GLU A 121 -22.81 -26.93 23.24
CA GLU A 121 -23.41 -27.28 24.52
C GLU A 121 -23.95 -28.71 24.41
N ASP A 122 -23.07 -29.72 24.40
CA ASP A 122 -23.40 -31.02 24.99
C ASP A 122 -22.17 -31.95 25.07
N GLU A 123 -22.10 -32.63 26.21
CA GLU A 123 -21.28 -33.81 26.50
C GLU A 123 -19.77 -33.63 26.75
N GLY A 124 -19.46 -33.24 27.99
CA GLY A 124 -18.37 -33.92 28.72
C GLY A 124 -17.24 -33.02 29.18
N GLY A 125 -17.41 -32.40 30.35
CA GLY A 125 -16.41 -32.31 31.42
C GLY A 125 -14.97 -31.88 31.12
N LYS A 126 -14.67 -31.29 29.97
CA LYS A 126 -13.35 -30.72 29.67
C LYS A 126 -13.34 -29.29 30.18
N GLU A 127 -12.37 -29.01 31.05
CA GLU A 127 -12.05 -27.66 31.54
C GLU A 127 -12.24 -26.65 30.42
N ARG A 128 -13.10 -25.64 30.65
CA ARG A 128 -13.43 -24.58 29.69
C ARG A 128 -12.13 -24.05 29.11
N ALA A 129 -11.78 -24.49 27.89
CA ALA A 129 -10.62 -23.98 27.18
C ALA A 129 -10.80 -22.46 27.13
N ALA A 130 -9.85 -21.73 27.73
CA ALA A 130 -9.96 -20.30 27.98
C ALA A 130 -10.56 -19.59 26.76
N HIS A 131 -11.81 -19.14 26.92
CA HIS A 131 -12.59 -18.58 25.82
C HIS A 131 -11.83 -17.38 25.26
N CYS A 132 -11.38 -17.47 24.00
CA CYS A 132 -10.84 -16.30 23.32
C CYS A 132 -12.00 -15.30 23.13
N PRO A 133 -11.95 -14.09 23.71
CA PRO A 133 -13.05 -13.12 23.73
C PRO A 133 -13.14 -12.36 22.39
N VAL A 134 -13.09 -13.11 21.29
CA VAL A 134 -13.06 -12.59 19.91
C VAL A 134 -14.11 -13.32 19.10
N ALA A 135 -14.96 -12.54 18.43
CA ALA A 135 -16.05 -13.07 17.60
C ALA A 135 -15.52 -13.93 16.44
N ARG A 136 -16.32 -14.90 15.98
CA ARG A 136 -15.93 -15.85 14.92
C ARG A 136 -15.55 -15.16 13.61
N GLY A 137 -16.30 -14.12 13.22
CA GLY A 137 -16.06 -13.32 12.02
C GLY A 137 -14.72 -12.58 12.07
N VAL A 138 -14.35 -12.09 13.25
CA VAL A 138 -13.05 -11.42 13.49
C VAL A 138 -11.92 -12.44 13.39
N LYS A 139 -12.04 -13.62 14.03
CA LYS A 139 -11.06 -14.70 13.90
C LYS A 139 -10.84 -15.13 12.46
N ARG A 140 -11.92 -15.25 11.67
CA ARG A 140 -11.84 -15.59 10.25
C ARG A 140 -11.04 -14.54 9.47
N ARG A 141 -11.32 -13.25 9.67
CA ARG A 141 -10.56 -12.16 9.02
C ARG A 141 -9.09 -12.17 9.41
N ILE A 142 -8.78 -12.39 10.68
CA ILE A 142 -7.40 -12.52 11.16
C ILE A 142 -6.67 -13.64 10.41
N ARG A 143 -7.30 -14.83 10.29
CA ARG A 143 -6.70 -15.94 9.52
C ARG A 143 -6.50 -15.57 8.04
N GLU A 144 -7.47 -14.92 7.42
CA GLU A 144 -7.37 -14.43 6.03
C GLU A 144 -6.22 -13.42 5.85
N GLN A 145 -6.04 -12.49 6.80
CA GLN A 145 -4.95 -11.51 6.81
C GLN A 145 -3.57 -12.15 7.01
N GLN A 146 -3.46 -13.18 7.86
CA GLN A 146 -2.20 -13.89 8.13
C GLN A 146 -1.63 -14.58 6.88
N VAL A 147 -2.50 -15.09 6.01
CA VAL A 147 -2.10 -15.78 4.77
C VAL A 147 -2.18 -14.87 3.54
N ALA A 148 -2.58 -13.61 3.72
CA ALA A 148 -2.77 -12.68 2.62
C ALA A 148 -1.48 -12.48 1.83
N ARG A 149 -1.63 -12.45 0.50
CA ARG A 149 -0.55 -12.17 -0.45
C ARG A 149 -0.95 -11.05 -1.39
N VAL A 150 0.03 -10.24 -1.79
CA VAL A 150 -0.19 -9.11 -2.69
C VAL A 150 0.83 -9.10 -3.83
N SER A 151 0.45 -8.51 -4.96
CA SER A 151 1.32 -8.37 -6.12
C SER A 151 2.41 -7.33 -5.88
N LYS A 152 3.44 -7.33 -6.73
CA LYS A 152 4.49 -6.30 -6.75
C LYS A 152 3.93 -4.87 -6.83
N THR A 153 2.91 -4.65 -7.65
CA THR A 153 2.26 -3.34 -7.81
C THR A 153 1.64 -2.90 -6.49
N LYS A 154 0.85 -3.76 -5.85
CA LYS A 154 0.27 -3.48 -4.53
C LYS A 154 1.34 -3.29 -3.45
N ALA A 155 2.45 -4.03 -3.51
CA ALA A 155 3.56 -3.86 -2.57
C ALA A 155 4.19 -2.46 -2.68
N LYS A 156 4.36 -1.95 -3.91
CA LYS A 156 4.82 -0.58 -4.16
C LYS A 156 3.81 0.45 -3.68
N ASP A 157 2.55 0.28 -4.03
CA ASP A 157 1.52 1.30 -3.80
C ASP A 157 1.14 1.41 -2.33
N VAL A 158 0.97 0.27 -1.65
CA VAL A 158 0.50 0.23 -0.26
C VAL A 158 1.65 0.39 0.74
N TYR A 159 2.79 -0.25 0.48
CA TYR A 159 3.91 -0.31 1.42
C TYR A 159 5.10 0.57 1.01
N GLY A 160 5.02 1.26 -0.13
CA GLY A 160 6.09 2.11 -0.64
C GLY A 160 7.35 1.34 -1.04
N LEU A 161 7.27 0.03 -1.27
CA LEU A 161 8.47 -0.80 -1.49
C LEU A 161 8.91 -0.77 -2.95
N CYS A 162 10.21 -0.53 -3.17
CA CYS A 162 10.82 -0.55 -4.50
C CYS A 162 11.26 -1.95 -4.91
N LYS A 163 11.59 -2.14 -6.20
CA LYS A 163 12.00 -3.43 -6.76
C LYS A 163 13.14 -4.08 -5.96
N TYR A 164 14.18 -3.31 -5.65
CA TYR A 164 15.37 -3.80 -4.95
C TYR A 164 15.06 -4.27 -3.52
N GLN A 165 14.09 -3.64 -2.85
CA GLN A 165 13.66 -4.06 -1.51
C GLN A 165 12.84 -5.36 -1.51
N LEU A 166 12.33 -5.76 -2.68
CA LEU A 166 11.62 -7.01 -2.87
C LEU A 166 12.53 -8.14 -3.35
N GLU A 167 13.79 -7.83 -3.69
CA GLU A 167 14.76 -8.84 -4.11
C GLU A 167 15.10 -9.75 -2.92
N GLY A 168 14.91 -11.05 -3.09
CA GLY A 168 15.12 -12.06 -2.04
C GLY A 168 13.92 -12.32 -1.11
N VAL A 169 12.80 -11.63 -1.29
CA VAL A 169 11.57 -11.93 -0.53
C VAL A 169 10.89 -13.18 -1.11
N PRO A 170 10.45 -14.15 -0.29
CA PRO A 170 9.78 -15.35 -0.78
C PRO A 170 8.51 -15.05 -1.60
N THR A 171 8.53 -15.42 -2.88
CA THR A 171 7.41 -15.23 -3.82
C THR A 171 6.68 -16.52 -4.13
N VAL A 172 5.39 -16.40 -4.46
CA VAL A 172 4.58 -17.46 -5.05
C VAL A 172 4.02 -16.93 -6.36
N GLU A 173 4.19 -17.70 -7.43
CA GLU A 173 3.60 -17.40 -8.72
C GLU A 173 2.13 -17.80 -8.74
N VAL A 174 1.27 -16.86 -9.12
CA VAL A 174 -0.17 -17.06 -9.24
C VAL A 174 -0.55 -16.75 -10.67
N LEU A 175 -1.25 -17.67 -11.33
CA LEU A 175 -1.72 -17.45 -12.70
C LEU A 175 -2.89 -16.47 -12.69
N GLN A 176 -2.76 -15.32 -13.35
CA GLN A 176 -3.88 -14.43 -13.61
C GLN A 176 -4.46 -14.69 -15.00
N PRO A 177 -5.81 -14.78 -15.12
CA PRO A 177 -6.48 -15.09 -16.39
C PRO A 177 -6.12 -14.14 -17.55
N SER A 178 -5.78 -12.88 -17.25
CA SER A 178 -5.61 -11.83 -18.26
C SER A 178 -4.16 -11.41 -18.52
N PHE A 179 -3.23 -11.73 -17.63
CA PHE A 179 -1.86 -11.19 -17.66
C PHE A 179 -0.76 -12.25 -17.49
N GLY A 180 -1.13 -13.53 -17.38
CA GLY A 180 -0.18 -14.63 -17.17
C GLY A 180 0.24 -14.76 -15.70
N PRO A 181 1.35 -15.46 -15.41
CA PRO A 181 1.83 -15.66 -14.05
C PRO A 181 2.30 -14.34 -13.43
N ILE A 182 1.78 -14.03 -12.26
CA ILE A 182 2.20 -12.88 -11.44
C ILE A 182 2.87 -13.35 -10.16
N GLN A 183 3.94 -12.66 -9.76
CA GLN A 183 4.58 -12.90 -8.46
C GLN A 183 3.81 -12.20 -7.35
N THR A 184 3.51 -12.96 -6.30
CA THR A 184 2.86 -12.48 -5.09
C THR A 184 3.75 -12.66 -3.87
N TYR A 185 3.68 -11.72 -2.94
CA TYR A 185 4.49 -11.64 -1.73
C TYR A 185 3.57 -11.74 -0.52
N ALA A 186 4.02 -12.40 0.55
CA ALA A 186 3.24 -12.47 1.78
C ALA A 186 3.20 -11.09 2.46
N VAL A 187 2.01 -10.68 2.90
CA VAL A 187 1.82 -9.36 3.53
C VAL A 187 2.70 -9.18 4.77
N LYS A 188 2.85 -10.23 5.59
CA LYS A 188 3.71 -10.22 6.78
C LYS A 188 5.16 -9.80 6.49
N ASP A 189 5.72 -10.25 5.36
CA ASP A 189 7.12 -9.99 5.02
C ASP A 189 7.28 -8.56 4.50
N LEU A 190 6.30 -8.09 3.72
CA LEU A 190 6.25 -6.71 3.23
C LEU A 190 6.13 -5.71 4.38
N LYS A 191 5.28 -5.99 5.37
CA LYS A 191 5.15 -5.17 6.59
C LYS A 191 6.48 -5.02 7.31
N LEU A 192 7.22 -6.12 7.50
CA LEU A 192 8.53 -6.11 8.15
C LEU A 192 9.55 -5.26 7.38
N ILE A 193 9.60 -5.38 6.06
CA ILE A 193 10.51 -4.58 5.22
C ILE A 193 10.13 -3.11 5.24
N ALA A 194 8.83 -2.81 5.17
CA ALA A 194 8.34 -1.44 5.20
C ALA A 194 8.59 -0.77 6.55
N LEU A 195 8.39 -1.48 7.66
CA LEU A 195 8.74 -1.00 9.00
C LEU A 195 10.25 -0.77 9.15
N ARG A 196 11.10 -1.62 8.58
CA ARG A 196 12.56 -1.39 8.57
C ARG A 196 12.95 -0.16 7.73
N THR A 197 12.22 0.10 6.65
CA THR A 197 12.53 1.20 5.71
C THR A 197 12.04 2.54 6.25
N TYR A 198 10.79 2.61 6.69
CA TYR A 198 10.09 3.85 7.02
C TYR A 198 9.89 4.05 8.52
N LYS A 199 10.22 3.07 9.38
CA LYS A 199 10.03 3.07 10.85
C LYS A 199 8.57 3.14 11.33
N ASN A 200 7.78 4.05 10.80
CA ASN A 200 6.39 4.31 11.16
C ASN A 200 5.57 4.72 9.92
N TYR A 201 4.24 4.72 10.08
CA TYR A 201 3.32 5.02 8.98
C TYR A 201 3.36 6.48 8.51
N ARG A 202 3.65 7.42 9.42
CA ARG A 202 3.75 8.85 9.07
C ARG A 202 4.91 9.12 8.11
N GLU A 203 6.05 8.46 8.31
CA GLU A 203 7.20 8.55 7.42
C GLU A 203 6.90 7.93 6.03
N LEU A 204 6.16 6.82 5.97
CA LEU A 204 5.68 6.27 4.70
C LEU A 204 4.78 7.28 3.97
N GLN A 205 3.77 7.84 4.67
CA GLN A 205 2.86 8.83 4.08
C GLN A 205 3.61 10.08 3.60
N ALA A 206 4.53 10.61 4.40
CA ALA A 206 5.36 11.74 4.00
C ALA A 206 6.21 11.40 2.76
N SER A 207 6.74 10.18 2.67
CA SER A 207 7.50 9.73 1.50
C SER A 207 6.62 9.58 0.26
N GLN A 208 5.40 9.04 0.40
CA GLN A 208 4.44 8.92 -0.70
C GLN A 208 3.98 10.29 -1.18
N GLN A 209 3.72 11.22 -0.26
CA GLN A 209 3.35 12.59 -0.59
C GLN A 209 4.50 13.29 -1.32
N ARG A 210 5.74 13.20 -0.82
CA ARG A 210 6.92 13.73 -1.53
C ARG A 210 7.07 13.17 -2.94
N ASN A 211 6.86 11.86 -3.12
CA ASN A 211 6.92 11.24 -4.44
C ASN A 211 5.80 11.75 -5.36
N LYS A 212 4.59 11.94 -4.82
CA LYS A 212 3.46 12.51 -5.57
C LYS A 212 3.75 13.95 -5.99
N ASP A 213 4.22 14.78 -5.07
CA ASP A 213 4.57 16.17 -5.33
C ASP A 213 5.73 16.25 -6.33
N TRP A 214 6.74 15.39 -6.20
CA TRP A 214 7.84 15.30 -7.16
C TRP A 214 7.34 14.90 -8.56
N MET A 215 6.47 13.89 -8.67
CA MET A 215 5.89 13.48 -9.96
C MET A 215 5.06 14.62 -10.58
N THR A 216 4.24 15.30 -9.79
CA THR A 216 3.46 16.46 -10.26
C THR A 216 4.38 17.59 -10.73
N ASN A 217 5.41 17.94 -9.96
CA ASN A 217 6.38 18.96 -10.34
C ASN A 217 7.18 18.56 -11.60
N TYR A 218 7.55 17.29 -11.71
CA TYR A 218 8.24 16.74 -12.88
C TYR A 218 7.37 16.86 -14.13
N THR A 219 6.12 16.40 -14.07
CA THR A 219 5.16 16.50 -15.18
C THR A 219 4.90 17.95 -15.57
N ASN A 220 4.64 18.84 -14.60
CA ASN A 220 4.43 20.26 -14.86
C ASN A 220 5.64 20.93 -15.52
N THR A 221 6.86 20.57 -15.08
CA THR A 221 8.10 21.09 -15.66
C THR A 221 8.27 20.59 -17.09
N GLN A 222 8.02 19.30 -17.33
CA GLN A 222 8.11 18.71 -18.66
C GLN A 222 7.09 19.33 -19.62
N ASP A 223 5.85 19.52 -19.17
CA ASP A 223 4.77 20.14 -19.95
C ASP A 223 5.08 21.61 -20.27
N SER A 224 5.53 22.39 -19.29
CA SER A 224 5.96 23.78 -19.53
C SER A 224 7.11 23.88 -20.55
N ARG A 225 8.08 22.96 -20.47
CA ARG A 225 9.18 22.90 -21.45
C ARG A 225 8.68 22.49 -22.83
N ARG A 226 7.74 21.55 -22.92
CA ARG A 226 7.08 21.15 -24.16
C ARG A 226 6.35 22.32 -24.80
N GLU A 227 5.59 23.09 -24.03
CA GLU A 227 4.86 24.27 -24.52
C GLU A 227 5.81 25.28 -25.16
N ARG A 228 7.00 25.51 -24.57
CA ARG A 228 8.03 26.38 -25.15
C ARG A 228 8.51 25.89 -26.51
N VAL A 229 8.77 24.59 -26.66
CA VAL A 229 9.20 24.00 -27.95
C VAL A 229 8.08 24.09 -28.99
N VAL A 230 6.83 23.81 -28.59
CA VAL A 230 5.67 23.96 -29.47
C VAL A 230 5.51 25.41 -29.92
N ALA A 231 5.70 26.39 -29.04
CA ALA A 231 5.64 27.81 -29.38
C ALA A 231 6.71 28.21 -30.41
N VAL A 232 7.95 27.72 -30.25
CA VAL A 232 9.02 27.94 -31.23
C VAL A 232 8.66 27.34 -32.59
N LEU A 233 8.14 26.10 -32.61
CA LEU A 233 7.73 25.43 -33.84
C LEU A 233 6.54 26.14 -34.52
N ALA A 234 5.57 26.59 -33.74
CA ALA A 234 4.44 27.38 -34.25
C ALA A 234 4.91 28.70 -34.87
N GLY A 235 5.86 29.40 -34.24
CA GLY A 235 6.50 30.59 -34.80
C GLY A 235 7.25 30.34 -36.12
N ARG A 236 7.62 29.08 -36.41
CA ARG A 236 8.23 28.63 -37.67
C ARG A 236 7.21 28.12 -38.70
N GLY A 237 5.91 28.22 -38.41
CA GLY A 237 4.84 27.80 -39.30
C GLY A 237 4.50 26.30 -39.28
N VAL A 238 4.95 25.55 -38.26
CA VAL A 238 4.57 24.15 -38.07
C VAL A 238 3.16 24.08 -37.46
N CYS A 239 2.31 23.17 -37.95
CA CYS A 239 0.96 23.00 -37.41
C CYS A 239 1.00 22.47 -35.97
N ALA A 240 -0.01 22.83 -35.15
CA ALA A 240 -0.01 22.51 -33.72
C ALA A 240 -0.03 21.01 -33.43
N GLU A 241 -0.69 20.20 -34.25
CA GLU A 241 -0.74 18.74 -34.08
C GLU A 241 0.61 18.08 -34.37
N ASP A 242 1.27 18.46 -35.46
CA ASP A 242 2.60 17.99 -35.82
C ASP A 242 3.65 18.41 -34.79
N ALA A 243 3.55 19.65 -34.29
CA ALA A 243 4.44 20.14 -33.23
C ALA A 243 4.29 19.31 -31.95
N LYS A 244 3.05 19.01 -31.51
CA LYS A 244 2.80 18.14 -30.35
C LYS A 244 3.37 16.75 -30.58
N ARG A 245 3.06 16.12 -31.71
CA ARG A 245 3.54 14.78 -32.08
C ARG A 245 5.07 14.70 -32.11
N ALA A 246 5.74 15.74 -32.62
CA ALA A 246 7.19 15.80 -32.63
C ALA A 246 7.77 15.88 -31.21
N THR A 247 7.19 16.70 -30.34
CA THR A 247 7.63 16.78 -28.94
C THR A 247 7.33 15.52 -28.12
N GLU A 248 6.41 14.67 -28.55
CA GLU A 248 6.21 13.32 -27.99
C GLU A 248 7.32 12.34 -28.39
N HIS A 249 7.98 12.55 -29.51
CA HIS A 249 9.09 11.71 -29.94
C HIS A 249 10.39 12.02 -29.18
N PHE A 250 10.64 13.29 -28.86
CA PHE A 250 11.89 13.78 -28.28
C PHE A 250 11.86 14.03 -26.77
N TRP A 251 10.93 13.41 -26.04
CA TRP A 251 10.81 13.55 -24.59
C TRP A 251 12.09 13.15 -23.81
N HIS A 252 12.97 12.36 -24.43
CA HIS A 252 14.22 11.87 -23.87
C HIS A 252 15.38 12.89 -23.97
N LEU A 253 15.21 14.03 -24.64
CA LEU A 253 16.29 15.01 -24.74
C LEU A 253 16.66 15.58 -23.35
N PRO A 254 17.93 15.94 -23.13
CA PRO A 254 18.37 16.58 -21.88
C PRO A 254 17.54 17.80 -21.53
N TYR A 255 17.06 18.56 -22.52
CA TYR A 255 16.17 19.69 -22.27
C TYR A 255 14.89 19.30 -21.51
N PHE A 256 14.31 18.13 -21.73
CA PHE A 256 13.09 17.69 -21.01
C PHE A 256 13.38 16.89 -19.74
N SER A 257 14.56 16.28 -19.64
CA SER A 257 14.91 15.32 -18.57
C SER A 257 15.91 15.87 -17.54
N ASP A 258 16.71 16.88 -17.87
CA ASP A 258 17.66 17.50 -16.95
C ASP A 258 16.90 18.32 -15.90
N PHE A 259 16.97 17.85 -14.66
CA PHE A 259 16.71 18.65 -13.47
C PHE A 259 18.02 19.31 -13.05
N ARG A 260 18.39 20.41 -13.71
CA ARG A 260 19.49 21.25 -13.21
C ARG A 260 18.95 22.14 -12.08
N PRO A 261 19.39 21.98 -10.82
CA PRO A 261 19.30 23.08 -9.88
C PRO A 261 20.11 24.24 -10.47
N GLY A 262 19.53 25.43 -10.48
CA GLY A 262 20.11 26.61 -11.13
C GLY A 262 21.53 26.89 -10.62
N GLU A 263 22.35 27.38 -11.53
CA GLU A 263 23.67 27.94 -11.22
C GLU A 263 23.45 29.13 -10.27
N GLY A 264 23.48 28.89 -8.97
CA GLY A 264 23.17 29.90 -7.95
C GLY A 264 22.66 29.40 -6.61
N GLY A 265 22.40 28.10 -6.44
CA GLY A 265 21.96 27.51 -5.16
C GLY A 265 20.62 26.79 -5.30
N ALA A 266 20.26 26.02 -4.27
CA ALA A 266 19.20 25.00 -4.28
C ALA A 266 17.77 25.50 -4.60
N GLU A 267 17.57 26.81 -4.79
CA GLU A 267 16.25 27.43 -5.05
C GLU A 267 16.14 28.15 -6.40
N ALA A 268 17.24 28.34 -7.14
CA ALA A 268 17.17 28.95 -8.46
C ALA A 268 16.76 27.89 -9.49
N GLY A 269 15.68 28.10 -10.24
CA GLY A 269 15.35 27.26 -11.39
C GLY A 269 16.35 27.43 -12.55
N PRO A 270 16.18 26.72 -13.67
CA PRO A 270 16.98 26.95 -14.87
C PRO A 270 16.85 28.40 -15.34
N SER A 271 17.95 29.01 -15.80
CA SER A 271 17.95 30.40 -16.27
C SER A 271 17.02 30.58 -17.47
N ALA A 272 16.48 31.79 -17.63
CA ALA A 272 15.61 32.12 -18.77
C ALA A 272 16.32 31.91 -20.11
N GLU A 273 17.63 32.18 -20.17
CA GLU A 273 18.49 31.96 -21.34
C GLU A 273 18.67 30.47 -21.65
N TRP A 274 18.87 29.62 -20.63
CA TRP A 274 18.93 28.17 -20.84
C TRP A 274 17.59 27.63 -21.35
N LEU A 275 16.48 28.14 -20.82
CA LEU A 275 15.14 27.76 -21.27
C LEU A 275 14.87 28.19 -22.72
N SER A 276 15.31 29.38 -23.15
CA SER A 276 15.12 29.83 -24.53
C SER A 276 16.02 29.07 -25.50
N THR A 277 17.32 29.02 -25.25
CA THR A 277 18.31 28.34 -26.11
C THR A 277 18.06 26.84 -26.19
N GLY A 278 17.69 26.22 -25.06
CA GLY A 278 17.30 24.81 -24.99
C GLY A 278 16.02 24.52 -25.77
N ALA A 279 15.02 25.39 -25.69
CA ALA A 279 13.78 25.25 -26.47
C ALA A 279 14.05 25.36 -27.98
N GLU A 280 14.92 26.28 -28.41
CA GLU A 280 15.32 26.40 -29.82
C GLU A 280 16.07 25.18 -30.32
N ALA A 281 17.01 24.65 -29.54
CA ALA A 281 17.76 23.44 -29.88
C ALA A 281 16.83 22.21 -29.99
N ALA A 282 15.91 22.05 -29.04
CA ALA A 282 14.90 20.98 -29.08
C ALA A 282 13.93 21.15 -30.27
N ALA A 283 13.52 22.39 -30.58
CA ALA A 283 12.70 22.69 -31.75
C ALA A 283 13.42 22.38 -33.07
N ASN A 284 14.72 22.63 -33.16
CA ASN A 284 15.52 22.25 -34.34
C ASN A 284 15.50 20.74 -34.58
N GLN A 285 15.65 19.93 -33.52
CA GLN A 285 15.58 18.46 -33.63
C GLN A 285 14.17 17.98 -33.99
N ALA A 286 13.13 18.55 -33.36
CA ALA A 286 11.74 18.24 -33.68
C ALA A 286 11.37 18.60 -35.12
N GLN A 287 11.84 19.75 -35.62
CA GLN A 287 11.61 20.19 -36.99
C GLN A 287 12.36 19.33 -38.01
N ALA A 288 13.60 18.91 -37.71
CA ALA A 288 14.35 17.98 -38.55
C ALA A 288 13.61 16.63 -38.66
N TRP A 289 13.09 16.12 -37.55
CA TRP A 289 12.27 14.90 -37.55
C TRP A 289 10.99 15.04 -38.36
N LEU A 290 10.25 16.14 -38.20
CA LEU A 290 9.05 16.41 -39.00
C LEU A 290 9.37 16.50 -40.48
N PHE A 291 10.47 17.18 -40.84
CA PHE A 291 10.95 17.23 -42.22
C PHE A 291 11.23 15.83 -42.75
N HIS A 292 11.97 15.00 -42.02
CA HIS A 292 12.25 13.65 -42.47
C HIS A 292 11.00 12.76 -42.53
N LEU A 293 10.09 12.87 -41.57
CA LEU A 293 8.83 12.13 -41.54
C LEU A 293 7.94 12.44 -42.75
N THR A 294 7.94 13.71 -43.19
CA THR A 294 7.06 14.21 -44.26
C THR A 294 7.70 14.18 -45.66
N ARG A 295 9.02 14.33 -45.76
CA ARG A 295 9.73 14.53 -47.04
C ARG A 295 10.64 13.38 -47.44
N THR A 296 10.98 12.48 -46.52
CA THR A 296 11.77 11.28 -46.84
C THR A 296 10.93 10.04 -46.58
N ASN A 297 11.13 8.99 -47.37
CA ASN A 297 10.41 7.72 -47.23
C ASN A 297 10.86 7.01 -45.93
N TYR A 298 10.38 7.54 -44.80
CA TYR A 298 10.90 7.39 -43.44
C TYR A 298 10.87 5.95 -42.92
N ARG A 299 10.19 5.06 -43.63
CA ARG A 299 10.16 3.61 -43.36
C ARG A 299 11.57 3.00 -43.39
N ASN A 300 12.45 3.45 -44.29
CA ASN A 300 13.81 2.92 -44.40
C ASN A 300 14.79 3.54 -43.38
N HIS A 301 14.57 4.79 -42.97
CA HIS A 301 15.42 5.47 -41.99
C HIS A 301 15.06 5.12 -40.53
N TYR A 302 13.78 4.86 -40.27
CA TYR A 302 13.28 4.36 -38.97
C TYR A 302 13.82 2.97 -38.63
N VAL A 303 14.06 2.11 -39.62
CA VAL A 303 14.72 0.79 -39.44
C VAL A 303 16.17 0.97 -38.96
N MET A 304 16.93 1.90 -39.55
CA MET A 304 18.30 2.20 -39.10
C MET A 304 18.35 2.89 -37.72
N LEU A 305 17.39 3.75 -37.40
CA LEU A 305 17.28 4.37 -36.07
C LEU A 305 16.88 3.37 -34.98
N LEU A 306 16.04 2.38 -35.29
CA LEU A 306 15.73 1.27 -34.38
C LEU A 306 16.94 0.35 -34.16
N GLU A 307 17.74 0.08 -35.18
CA GLU A 307 19.01 -0.65 -35.04
C GLU A 307 19.98 0.12 -34.13
N ASN A 308 20.16 1.43 -34.35
CA ASN A 308 20.99 2.27 -33.47
C ASN A 308 20.44 2.37 -32.03
N HIS A 309 19.11 2.38 -31.85
CA HIS A 309 18.47 2.35 -30.54
C HIS A 309 18.63 0.99 -29.83
N GLN A 310 18.71 -0.13 -30.57
CA GLN A 310 19.09 -1.42 -30.01
C GLN A 310 20.56 -1.46 -29.57
N PHE A 311 21.46 -0.77 -30.28
CA PHE A 311 22.87 -0.62 -29.90
C PHE A 311 23.12 0.36 -28.75
N ALA A 312 22.26 1.38 -28.59
CA ALA A 312 22.34 2.36 -27.50
C ALA A 312 21.76 1.86 -26.17
N LYS A 313 21.14 0.67 -26.12
CA LYS A 313 20.83 0.03 -24.84
C LYS A 313 22.14 -0.29 -24.11
N PRO A 314 22.31 0.14 -22.85
CA PRO A 314 23.47 -0.25 -22.08
C PRO A 314 23.52 -1.78 -21.98
N SER A 315 24.70 -2.36 -22.18
CA SER A 315 24.99 -3.80 -22.03
C SER A 315 24.70 -4.37 -20.62
N LYS A 316 24.16 -3.57 -19.69
CA LYS A 316 23.71 -4.00 -18.35
C LYS A 316 22.40 -4.80 -18.33
N TYR A 317 21.76 -5.01 -19.48
CA TYR A 317 20.58 -5.87 -19.62
C TYR A 317 20.74 -6.86 -20.79
N LYS A 318 21.85 -7.58 -20.83
CA LYS A 318 21.92 -8.91 -21.43
C LYS A 318 22.01 -9.94 -20.32
#